data_AF-R7B586-F1
#
_entry.id   AF-R7B586-F1
#
_cell.length_a   1.000
_cell.length_b   1.000
_cell.length_c   1.000
_cell.angle_alpha   90.00
_cell.angle_beta   90.00
_cell.angle_gamma   90.00
#
_symmetry.space_group_name_H-M   'P 1'
#
loop_
_entity.id
_entity.type
_entity.pdbx_description
1 polymer ?
#
loop_
_entity_poly.entity_id
_entity_poly.type
_entity_poly.pdbx_seq_one_letter_code
_entity_poly.pdbx_strand_id
1 'polypeptide(L)'
;MSAARSRRANDKHNHLQRTPILVMGCSLLIACCIAFGGTNWTASAQPSEDQLPEQNAIVEPGYYQETIGSYEAISQSDDDERAENLRLAAEAINGYVIEPGATFSFNEVVGDTTAERGYKEAPVLYSSGLGSSDGGGICQVSTALYIAAVKADLEIVERHPHSVPSDYAPIGLDATLVYGSRDLRIKNNTDFPITIYAKAVGQTVSVNLLGKPRDDGITIDATSRVVDRYEQATKDGGKQQYYVSESFRVYYKDGVRTSRDLLSSDIYAVDKDTTVTLAEGSVNPNK
;
A
#
# COMPACT_ATOMS: atom_id res chain seq x y z
N MET A 1 40.22 -11.65 -64.20
CA MET A 1 39.86 -10.33 -63.64
C MET A 1 40.39 -10.33 -62.21
N SER A 2 41.48 -9.68 -61.82
CA SER A 2 41.84 -8.24 -61.94
C SER A 2 40.80 -7.34 -61.24
N ALA A 3 41.12 -6.50 -60.26
CA ALA A 3 42.37 -6.32 -59.52
C ALA A 3 42.13 -5.69 -58.13
N ALA A 4 43.13 -5.90 -57.26
CA ALA A 4 43.33 -5.32 -55.95
C ALA A 4 43.51 -3.78 -55.91
N ARG A 5 43.18 -3.17 -54.75
CA ARG A 5 43.95 -2.16 -53.97
C ARG A 5 43.09 -1.64 -52.80
N SER A 6 43.55 -1.15 -51.63
CA SER A 6 44.81 -1.16 -50.86
C SER A 6 45.00 0.19 -50.12
N ARG A 7 45.25 0.16 -48.79
CA ARG A 7 45.96 1.20 -47.96
C ARG A 7 45.20 2.53 -47.72
N ARG A 8 45.44 3.35 -46.68
CA ARG A 8 46.34 3.39 -45.47
C ARG A 8 45.64 4.35 -44.45
N ALA A 9 45.63 4.16 -43.13
CA ALA A 9 46.68 4.34 -42.11
C ALA A 9 47.15 5.80 -41.81
N ASN A 10 46.85 6.27 -40.58
CA ASN A 10 47.54 7.26 -39.70
C ASN A 10 46.67 7.32 -38.42
N ASP A 11 47.06 7.07 -37.17
CA ASP A 11 48.32 7.06 -36.40
C ASP A 11 48.79 8.42 -35.80
N LYS A 12 49.19 8.38 -34.51
CA LYS A 12 49.85 9.39 -33.65
C LYS A 12 48.99 10.58 -33.16
N HIS A 13 49.18 11.19 -31.96
CA HIS A 13 50.09 11.06 -30.80
C HIS A 13 49.25 11.25 -29.49
N ASN A 14 49.36 10.46 -28.42
CA ASN A 14 50.31 10.52 -27.30
C ASN A 14 50.48 11.89 -26.59
N HIS A 15 50.12 12.00 -25.29
CA HIS A 15 50.96 12.64 -24.26
C HIS A 15 50.52 12.31 -22.81
N LEU A 16 51.50 12.15 -21.90
CA LEU A 16 51.31 11.90 -20.45
C LEU A 16 51.36 13.20 -19.62
N GLN A 17 50.74 13.20 -18.43
CA GLN A 17 51.31 13.49 -17.07
C GLN A 17 50.15 13.65 -16.05
N ARG A 18 50.14 13.03 -14.84
CA ARG A 18 50.93 13.27 -13.59
C ARG A 18 50.80 14.73 -13.08
N THR A 19 50.55 15.08 -11.81
CA THR A 19 50.32 14.38 -10.51
C THR A 19 49.74 15.44 -9.51
N PRO A 20 49.27 15.10 -8.29
CA PRO A 20 48.68 16.07 -7.35
C PRO A 20 49.72 16.88 -6.55
N ILE A 21 49.31 17.99 -5.95
CA ILE A 21 50.15 18.80 -5.04
C ILE A 21 49.44 19.06 -3.71
N LEU A 22 50.10 18.64 -2.63
CA LEU A 22 49.89 19.02 -1.23
C LEU A 22 51.00 20.00 -0.85
N VAL A 23 50.69 21.19 -0.31
CA VAL A 23 51.65 22.02 0.45
C VAL A 23 50.94 22.69 1.64
N MET A 24 51.72 22.97 2.68
CA MET A 24 51.35 23.19 4.07
C MET A 24 51.97 24.50 4.60
N GLY A 25 51.24 25.24 5.45
CA GLY A 25 51.80 25.99 6.59
C GLY A 25 52.32 27.44 6.42
N CYS A 26 51.84 28.33 7.29
CA CYS A 26 52.52 29.44 8.01
C CYS A 26 51.42 30.26 8.74
N SER A 27 51.37 30.56 10.05
CA SER A 27 52.36 30.88 11.11
C SER A 27 52.58 32.39 11.34
N LEU A 28 52.69 32.78 12.63
CA LEU A 28 52.91 34.12 13.23
C LEU A 28 51.61 34.94 13.49
N LEU A 29 51.18 35.35 14.69
CA LEU A 29 51.73 35.82 16.00
C LEU A 29 51.72 37.36 16.19
N ILE A 30 51.68 37.77 17.48
CA ILE A 30 51.81 39.13 18.07
C ILE A 30 50.45 39.86 18.33
N ALA A 31 50.22 40.60 19.44
CA ALA A 31 50.36 40.33 20.90
C ALA A 31 49.94 41.59 21.71
N CYS A 32 49.54 41.39 22.99
CA CYS A 32 49.51 42.41 24.08
C CYS A 32 48.41 43.50 24.00
N CYS A 33 47.94 44.16 25.08
CA CYS A 33 48.41 44.24 26.47
C CYS A 33 47.27 44.53 27.51
N ILE A 34 47.42 44.01 28.74
CA ILE A 34 47.23 44.63 30.10
C ILE A 34 46.27 45.86 30.20
N ALA A 35 45.33 46.06 31.15
CA ALA A 35 45.21 45.70 32.58
C ALA A 35 43.70 45.82 33.03
N PHE A 36 43.23 45.98 34.29
CA PHE A 36 43.82 46.10 35.66
C PHE A 36 42.71 45.84 36.73
N GLY A 37 43.05 45.29 37.91
CA GLY A 37 42.37 45.57 39.19
C GLY A 37 41.18 44.68 39.61
N GLY A 38 41.06 44.37 40.89
CA GLY A 38 39.87 43.71 41.46
C GLY A 38 39.66 44.07 42.93
N THR A 39 38.55 43.63 43.52
CA THR A 39 38.41 43.19 44.93
C THR A 39 36.98 42.76 45.25
N ASN A 40 36.86 41.65 46.00
CA ASN A 40 35.77 41.25 46.92
C ASN A 40 34.29 41.43 46.50
N TRP A 41 33.49 40.36 46.54
CA TRP A 41 32.70 39.96 47.72
C TRP A 41 31.98 38.62 47.49
N THR A 42 31.39 38.08 48.56
CA THR A 42 30.90 36.69 48.70
C THR A 42 29.55 36.38 48.04
N ALA A 43 29.43 35.21 47.41
CA ALA A 43 28.34 34.23 47.66
C ALA A 43 28.60 32.93 46.87
N SER A 44 28.33 31.76 47.48
CA SER A 44 28.19 30.51 46.72
C SER A 44 26.75 30.42 46.18
N ALA A 45 26.60 30.24 44.87
CA ALA A 45 25.38 29.78 44.24
C ALA A 45 25.75 28.70 43.22
N GLN A 46 25.11 27.54 43.29
CA GLN A 46 25.23 26.53 42.24
C GLN A 46 24.59 27.07 40.94
N PRO A 47 25.08 26.69 39.76
CA PRO A 47 24.39 27.00 38.51
C PRO A 47 22.97 26.43 38.55
N SER A 48 21.99 27.26 38.21
CA SER A 48 20.57 26.94 38.30
C SER A 48 20.13 25.90 37.27
N GLU A 49 19.26 25.02 37.73
CA GLU A 49 18.50 24.05 36.95
C GLU A 49 17.37 24.78 36.19
N ASP A 50 17.59 25.08 34.90
CA ASP A 50 16.59 25.56 33.91
C ASP A 50 17.32 25.90 32.59
N GLN A 51 16.93 25.49 31.37
CA GLN A 51 15.87 24.60 30.90
C GLN A 51 16.46 23.74 29.76
N LEU A 52 16.31 22.41 29.81
CA LEU A 52 16.42 21.58 28.61
C LEU A 52 15.02 21.47 27.98
N PRO A 53 14.89 21.46 26.63
CA PRO A 53 13.58 21.37 25.99
C PRO A 53 12.88 20.08 26.44
N GLU A 54 11.60 20.20 26.79
CA GLU A 54 10.78 19.12 27.32
C GLU A 54 10.71 17.96 26.31
N GLN A 55 11.59 16.98 26.49
CA GLN A 55 11.51 15.71 25.78
C GLN A 55 10.31 14.94 26.32
N ASN A 56 9.14 15.20 25.73
CA ASN A 56 8.03 14.27 25.69
C ASN A 56 8.42 13.05 24.82
N ALA A 57 9.45 12.34 25.26
CA ALA A 57 9.93 11.09 24.71
C ALA A 57 9.22 9.93 25.43
N ILE A 58 7.99 9.67 24.99
CA ILE A 58 7.27 8.41 25.17
C ILE A 58 6.98 8.01 23.71
N VAL A 59 7.33 6.83 23.20
CA VAL A 59 7.08 5.49 23.75
C VAL A 59 8.19 4.51 23.37
N GLU A 60 8.61 3.65 24.30
CA GLU A 60 9.06 2.27 24.03
C GLU A 60 8.67 1.42 25.25
N PRO A 61 7.49 0.77 25.21
CA PRO A 61 7.54 -0.68 25.23
C PRO A 61 6.48 -1.32 24.31
N GLY A 62 6.95 -1.96 23.25
CA GLY A 62 6.15 -2.91 22.46
C GLY A 62 5.37 -2.27 21.32
N TYR A 63 5.87 -2.47 20.10
CA TYR A 63 5.04 -2.40 18.90
C TYR A 63 3.89 -3.40 19.08
N TYR A 64 2.66 -2.89 19.20
CA TYR A 64 1.48 -3.75 19.26
C TYR A 64 1.37 -4.51 17.94
N GLN A 65 1.63 -5.82 18.00
CA GLN A 65 1.59 -6.71 16.84
C GLN A 65 0.37 -7.65 16.91
N GLU A 66 -0.77 -7.09 17.29
CA GLU A 66 -2.06 -7.80 17.30
C GLU A 66 -2.82 -7.51 16.00
N THR A 67 -3.46 -8.52 15.43
CA THR A 67 -4.26 -8.37 14.21
C THR A 67 -5.53 -7.57 14.50
N ILE A 68 -5.56 -6.32 14.04
CA ILE A 68 -6.71 -5.42 14.18
C ILE A 68 -7.64 -5.45 12.96
N GLY A 69 -7.17 -5.97 11.83
CA GLY A 69 -8.01 -6.24 10.66
C GLY A 69 -7.38 -7.32 9.78
N SER A 70 -8.20 -8.19 9.20
CA SER A 70 -7.72 -9.25 8.32
C SER A 70 -8.77 -9.68 7.30
N TYR A 71 -8.29 -10.15 6.14
CA TYR A 71 -9.12 -10.76 5.12
C TYR A 71 -8.35 -11.86 4.38
N GLU A 72 -9.07 -12.86 3.91
CA GLU A 72 -8.55 -13.89 3.02
C GLU A 72 -9.39 -13.89 1.74
N ALA A 73 -8.77 -13.47 0.63
CA ALA A 73 -9.37 -13.47 -0.69
C ALA A 73 -8.99 -14.77 -1.40
N ILE A 74 -9.97 -15.55 -1.86
CA ILE A 74 -9.75 -16.86 -2.49
C ILE A 74 -10.41 -16.86 -3.87
N SER A 75 -9.62 -17.02 -4.93
CA SER A 75 -10.12 -17.17 -6.30
C SER A 75 -10.28 -18.64 -6.67
N GLN A 76 -11.22 -18.94 -7.58
CA GLN A 76 -11.46 -20.28 -8.14
C GLN A 76 -10.64 -20.55 -9.41
N SER A 77 -9.84 -19.59 -9.89
CA SER A 77 -8.90 -19.78 -11.00
C SER A 77 -7.84 -20.83 -10.64
N ASP A 78 -7.35 -21.58 -11.62
CA ASP A 78 -6.27 -22.58 -11.51
C ASP A 78 -4.99 -22.17 -12.27
N ASP A 79 -4.89 -20.89 -12.63
CA ASP A 79 -3.80 -20.29 -13.43
C ASP A 79 -2.52 -20.04 -12.58
N ASP A 80 -1.41 -20.68 -12.98
CA ASP A 80 -0.12 -20.63 -12.26
C ASP A 80 0.59 -19.28 -12.45
N GLU A 81 0.51 -18.68 -13.64
CA GLU A 81 1.02 -17.35 -13.96
C GLU A 81 0.39 -16.26 -13.07
N ARG A 82 -0.93 -16.35 -12.87
CA ARG A 82 -1.70 -15.53 -11.92
C ARG A 82 -1.23 -15.76 -10.48
N ALA A 83 -1.01 -17.00 -10.07
CA ALA A 83 -0.52 -17.30 -8.72
C ALA A 83 0.87 -16.69 -8.45
N GLU A 84 1.76 -16.67 -9.44
CA GLU A 84 3.06 -15.98 -9.37
C GLU A 84 2.90 -14.44 -9.27
N ASN A 85 1.97 -13.85 -10.02
CA ASN A 85 1.64 -12.42 -9.89
C ASN A 85 1.14 -12.05 -8.49
N LEU A 86 0.28 -12.90 -7.90
CA LEU A 86 -0.19 -12.72 -6.53
C LEU A 86 0.96 -12.81 -5.52
N ARG A 87 1.89 -13.75 -5.70
CA ARG A 87 3.08 -13.90 -4.85
C ARG A 87 3.95 -12.65 -4.88
N LEU A 88 4.30 -12.15 -6.08
CA LEU A 88 5.12 -10.96 -6.26
C LEU A 88 4.47 -9.71 -5.64
N ALA A 89 3.17 -9.49 -5.88
CA ALA A 89 2.45 -8.34 -5.33
C ALA A 89 2.27 -8.43 -3.80
N ALA A 90 2.02 -9.63 -3.24
CA ALA A 90 1.95 -9.82 -1.80
C ALA A 90 3.31 -9.62 -1.12
N GLU A 91 4.40 -10.12 -1.71
CA GLU A 91 5.77 -9.91 -1.22
C GLU A 91 6.18 -8.43 -1.21
N ALA A 92 5.76 -7.65 -2.22
CA ALA A 92 6.06 -6.22 -2.32
C ALA A 92 5.45 -5.38 -1.18
N ILE A 93 4.27 -5.76 -0.67
CA ILE A 93 3.60 -5.04 0.44
C ILE A 93 3.86 -5.66 1.83
N ASN A 94 4.39 -6.89 1.88
CA ASN A 94 4.58 -7.61 3.13
C ASN A 94 5.71 -7.03 3.98
N GLY A 95 5.41 -6.72 5.24
CA GLY A 95 6.30 -6.03 6.17
C GLY A 95 6.28 -4.50 6.02
N TYR A 96 5.46 -3.94 5.13
CA TYR A 96 5.35 -2.48 4.99
C TYR A 96 4.72 -1.87 6.25
N VAL A 97 5.31 -0.77 6.75
CA VAL A 97 4.82 -0.03 7.92
C VAL A 97 4.21 1.30 7.48
N ILE A 98 2.93 1.52 7.78
CA ILE A 98 2.24 2.79 7.61
C ILE A 98 2.36 3.57 8.91
N GLU A 99 3.21 4.60 8.93
CA GLU A 99 3.42 5.46 10.10
C GLU A 99 2.16 6.28 10.47
N PRO A 100 2.00 6.72 11.73
CA PRO A 100 0.90 7.60 12.15
C PRO A 100 0.72 8.82 11.24
N GLY A 101 -0.50 9.04 10.75
CA GLY A 101 -0.85 10.10 9.81
C GLY A 101 -0.41 9.89 8.35
N ALA A 102 0.44 8.90 8.06
CA ALA A 102 0.91 8.62 6.71
C ALA A 102 -0.17 7.93 5.84
N THR A 103 -0.01 8.03 4.52
CA THR A 103 -0.86 7.35 3.54
C THR A 103 -0.04 6.34 2.75
N PHE A 104 -0.43 5.07 2.82
CA PHE A 104 0.02 4.02 1.92
C PHE A 104 -0.62 4.19 0.54
N SER A 105 0.16 3.98 -0.51
CA SER A 105 -0.30 3.84 -1.89
C SER A 105 0.11 2.47 -2.41
N PHE A 106 -0.84 1.70 -2.92
CA PHE A 106 -0.55 0.37 -3.47
C PHE A 106 0.32 0.49 -4.73
N ASN A 107 -0.02 1.43 -5.62
CA ASN A 107 0.74 1.69 -6.84
C ASN A 107 2.15 2.23 -6.59
N GLU A 108 2.41 2.99 -5.52
CA GLU A 108 3.78 3.43 -5.20
C GLU A 108 4.65 2.29 -4.66
N VAL A 109 4.08 1.38 -3.86
CA VAL A 109 4.82 0.27 -3.23
C VAL A 109 5.01 -0.90 -4.19
N VAL A 110 3.96 -1.29 -4.92
CA VAL A 110 4.03 -2.39 -5.90
C VAL A 110 4.62 -1.92 -7.23
N GLY A 111 4.32 -0.70 -7.68
CA GLY A 111 4.79 -0.14 -8.95
C GLY A 111 4.15 -0.81 -10.18
N ASP A 112 4.69 -0.49 -11.36
CA ASP A 112 4.25 -1.08 -12.64
C ASP A 112 4.51 -2.59 -12.71
N THR A 113 3.56 -3.38 -13.18
CA THR A 113 3.62 -4.85 -13.10
C THR A 113 4.09 -5.49 -14.40
N THR A 114 5.27 -5.08 -14.89
CA THR A 114 5.83 -5.53 -16.18
C THR A 114 6.56 -6.87 -16.10
N ALA A 115 6.70 -7.55 -17.24
CA ALA A 115 7.49 -8.76 -17.39
C ALA A 115 8.95 -8.64 -16.90
N GLU A 116 9.61 -7.49 -17.05
CA GLU A 116 10.99 -7.27 -16.54
C GLU A 116 11.07 -7.33 -15.01
N ARG A 117 9.96 -7.03 -14.32
CA ARG A 117 9.84 -7.13 -12.86
C ARG A 117 9.37 -8.51 -12.39
N GLY A 118 9.28 -9.47 -13.29
CA GLY A 118 8.98 -10.88 -13.02
C GLY A 118 7.52 -11.27 -13.19
N TYR A 119 6.61 -10.29 -13.33
CA TYR A 119 5.19 -10.53 -13.56
C TYR A 119 4.96 -11.33 -14.86
N LYS A 120 3.82 -12.00 -14.90
CA LYS A 120 3.36 -12.86 -15.98
C LYS A 120 2.11 -12.29 -16.62
N GLU A 121 1.99 -12.49 -17.92
CA GLU A 121 0.74 -12.33 -18.63
C GLU A 121 -0.28 -13.32 -18.05
N ALA A 122 -1.37 -12.81 -17.49
CA ALA A 122 -2.42 -13.61 -16.85
C ALA A 122 -3.82 -12.96 -17.05
N PRO A 123 -4.93 -13.70 -16.85
CA PRO A 123 -6.27 -13.21 -17.12
C PRO A 123 -6.66 -11.95 -16.33
N VAL A 124 -7.30 -11.00 -17.03
CA VAL A 124 -7.88 -9.77 -16.47
C VAL A 124 -9.37 -9.69 -16.81
N LEU A 125 -10.18 -9.33 -15.81
CA LEU A 125 -11.61 -9.12 -15.95
C LEU A 125 -11.91 -7.69 -16.43
N TYR A 126 -12.38 -7.55 -17.67
CA TYR A 126 -12.91 -6.30 -18.21
C TYR A 126 -14.43 -6.37 -18.34
N SER A 127 -15.10 -5.21 -18.41
CA SER A 127 -16.54 -5.14 -18.76
C SER A 127 -16.87 -5.63 -20.17
N SER A 128 -15.86 -5.79 -21.03
CA SER A 128 -15.97 -6.39 -22.37
C SER A 128 -15.66 -7.89 -22.40
N GLY A 129 -15.47 -8.53 -21.24
CA GLY A 129 -15.10 -9.93 -21.09
C GLY A 129 -13.67 -10.15 -20.57
N LEU A 130 -13.19 -11.40 -20.65
CA LEU A 130 -11.83 -11.77 -20.28
C LEU A 130 -10.82 -11.23 -21.31
N GLY A 131 -9.81 -10.53 -20.80
CA GLY A 131 -8.57 -10.22 -21.52
C GLY A 131 -7.37 -10.76 -20.75
N SER A 132 -6.18 -10.30 -21.12
CA SER A 132 -4.92 -10.71 -20.49
C SER A 132 -4.00 -9.49 -20.33
N SER A 133 -3.16 -9.49 -19.30
CA SER A 133 -2.14 -8.47 -19.04
C SER A 133 -1.03 -9.02 -18.17
N ASP A 134 0.18 -8.47 -18.31
CA ASP A 134 1.19 -8.61 -17.25
C ASP A 134 0.60 -8.08 -15.93
N GLY A 135 0.78 -8.84 -14.84
CA GLY A 135 0.18 -8.52 -13.54
C GLY A 135 -1.31 -8.89 -13.42
N GLY A 136 -1.86 -9.70 -14.33
CA GLY A 136 -3.20 -10.25 -14.18
C GLY A 136 -3.39 -10.92 -12.80
N GLY A 137 -4.47 -10.57 -12.11
CA GLY A 137 -4.81 -11.08 -10.77
C GLY A 137 -4.44 -10.16 -9.58
N ILE A 138 -3.50 -9.21 -9.71
CA ILE A 138 -3.01 -8.42 -8.55
C ILE A 138 -4.10 -7.66 -7.78
N CYS A 139 -5.23 -7.34 -8.42
CA CYS A 139 -6.37 -6.68 -7.77
C CYS A 139 -7.00 -7.51 -6.63
N GLN A 140 -6.71 -8.82 -6.55
CA GLN A 140 -7.04 -9.65 -5.40
C GLN A 140 -6.25 -9.25 -4.14
N VAL A 141 -4.99 -8.81 -4.30
CA VAL A 141 -4.12 -8.37 -3.20
C VAL A 141 -4.57 -7.00 -2.66
N SER A 142 -4.88 -6.04 -3.54
CA SER A 142 -5.47 -4.77 -3.11
C SER A 142 -6.85 -4.97 -2.48
N THR A 143 -7.68 -5.85 -3.03
CA THR A 143 -8.98 -6.19 -2.43
C THR A 143 -8.84 -6.76 -1.01
N ALA A 144 -7.91 -7.70 -0.80
CA ALA A 144 -7.65 -8.23 0.53
C ALA A 144 -7.14 -7.17 1.52
N LEU A 145 -6.24 -6.30 1.05
CA LEU A 145 -5.74 -5.18 1.85
C LEU A 145 -6.83 -4.15 2.19
N TYR A 146 -7.70 -3.81 1.23
CA TYR A 146 -8.82 -2.89 1.42
C TYR A 146 -9.81 -3.41 2.47
N ILE A 147 -10.24 -4.68 2.37
CA ILE A 147 -11.18 -5.26 3.35
C ILE A 147 -10.51 -5.37 4.73
N ALA A 148 -9.24 -5.76 4.80
CA ALA A 148 -8.49 -5.74 6.06
C ALA A 148 -8.39 -4.33 6.68
N ALA A 149 -8.15 -3.30 5.86
CA ALA A 149 -8.10 -1.90 6.27
C ALA A 149 -9.45 -1.36 6.76
N VAL A 150 -10.56 -1.75 6.11
CA VAL A 150 -11.92 -1.44 6.56
C VAL A 150 -12.19 -2.04 7.94
N LYS A 151 -11.75 -3.28 8.18
CA LYS A 151 -11.89 -3.97 9.48
C LYS A 151 -10.97 -3.39 10.57
N ALA A 152 -9.82 -2.84 10.19
CA ALA A 152 -8.88 -2.15 11.06
C ALA A 152 -9.24 -0.66 11.36
N ASP A 153 -10.42 -0.20 10.95
CA ASP A 153 -10.91 1.19 11.07
C ASP A 153 -10.05 2.26 10.35
N LEU A 154 -9.25 1.86 9.35
CA LEU A 154 -8.35 2.77 8.65
C LEU A 154 -9.09 3.68 7.65
N GLU A 155 -8.61 4.89 7.45
CA GLU A 155 -9.17 5.85 6.51
C GLU A 155 -8.86 5.43 5.07
N ILE A 156 -9.90 5.15 4.29
CA ILE A 156 -9.77 4.82 2.87
C ILE A 156 -9.79 6.12 2.08
N VAL A 157 -8.61 6.55 1.63
CA VAL A 157 -8.40 7.81 0.90
C VAL A 157 -8.77 7.66 -0.58
N GLU A 158 -8.49 6.50 -1.16
CA GLU A 158 -8.84 6.16 -2.54
C GLU A 158 -9.15 4.67 -2.66
N ARG A 159 -10.25 4.34 -3.34
CA ARG A 159 -10.61 2.98 -3.76
C ARG A 159 -11.56 3.08 -4.96
N HIS A 160 -11.41 2.17 -5.91
CA HIS A 160 -12.28 2.07 -7.09
C HIS A 160 -12.87 0.64 -7.20
N PRO A 161 -14.14 0.47 -7.61
CA PRO A 161 -14.70 -0.85 -7.91
C PRO A 161 -14.21 -1.38 -9.25
N HIS A 162 -14.20 -2.70 -9.41
CA HIS A 162 -14.23 -3.36 -10.72
C HIS A 162 -15.56 -3.07 -11.42
N SER A 163 -15.59 -3.18 -12.74
CA SER A 163 -16.83 -3.07 -13.53
C SER A 163 -17.67 -4.35 -13.55
N VAL A 164 -17.12 -5.47 -13.08
CA VAL A 164 -17.76 -6.80 -12.99
C VAL A 164 -17.40 -7.42 -11.63
N PRO A 165 -18.26 -8.26 -11.02
CA PRO A 165 -17.97 -8.85 -9.71
C PRO A 165 -16.73 -9.76 -9.75
N SER A 166 -15.86 -9.63 -8.75
CA SER A 166 -14.79 -10.59 -8.47
C SER A 166 -15.32 -11.85 -7.78
N ASP A 167 -14.72 -13.00 -8.04
CA ASP A 167 -14.99 -14.26 -7.33
C ASP A 167 -14.39 -14.29 -5.91
N TYR A 168 -13.32 -13.53 -5.68
CA TYR A 168 -12.53 -13.53 -4.45
C TYR A 168 -12.96 -12.51 -3.37
N ALA A 169 -14.07 -11.78 -3.57
CA ALA A 169 -14.63 -10.85 -2.60
C ALA A 169 -16.13 -10.61 -2.79
N PRO A 170 -16.88 -10.22 -1.74
CA PRO A 170 -18.27 -9.79 -1.87
C PRO A 170 -18.40 -8.55 -2.78
N ILE A 171 -19.49 -8.47 -3.54
CA ILE A 171 -19.79 -7.31 -4.40
C ILE A 171 -19.79 -6.01 -3.60
N GLY A 172 -19.19 -4.94 -4.11
CA GLY A 172 -19.02 -3.67 -3.41
C GLY A 172 -17.83 -3.62 -2.44
N LEU A 173 -17.15 -4.75 -2.17
CA LEU A 173 -15.99 -4.83 -1.27
C LEU A 173 -14.66 -5.14 -1.98
N ASP A 174 -14.65 -5.22 -3.31
CA ASP A 174 -13.43 -5.30 -4.10
C ASP A 174 -12.74 -3.93 -4.26
N ALA A 175 -11.44 -3.93 -4.59
CA ALA A 175 -10.65 -2.74 -4.90
C ALA A 175 -9.77 -2.97 -6.14
N THR A 176 -10.11 -2.31 -7.25
CA THR A 176 -9.38 -2.41 -8.51
C THR A 176 -8.24 -1.39 -8.62
N LEU A 177 -7.22 -1.72 -9.41
CA LEU A 177 -6.03 -0.91 -9.65
C LEU A 177 -5.80 -0.71 -11.14
N VAL A 178 -5.25 0.44 -11.50
CA VAL A 178 -4.67 0.71 -12.82
C VAL A 178 -3.45 1.60 -12.57
N TYR A 179 -2.25 1.07 -12.82
CA TYR A 179 -1.02 1.79 -12.56
C TYR A 179 -1.03 3.18 -13.23
N GLY A 180 -0.66 4.21 -12.47
CA GLY A 180 -0.69 5.61 -12.92
C GLY A 180 -2.07 6.27 -13.06
N SER A 181 -3.19 5.62 -12.71
CA SER A 181 -4.53 6.25 -12.80
C SER A 181 -5.61 5.83 -11.78
N ARG A 182 -5.55 4.63 -11.21
CA ARG A 182 -6.44 4.16 -10.13
C ARG A 182 -5.64 3.44 -9.08
N ASP A 183 -5.77 3.86 -7.83
CA ASP A 183 -4.99 3.33 -6.71
C ASP A 183 -5.89 2.87 -5.55
N LEU A 184 -5.31 2.07 -4.65
CA LEU A 184 -5.82 1.85 -3.31
C LEU A 184 -4.94 2.63 -2.35
N ARG A 185 -5.52 3.67 -1.72
CA ARG A 185 -4.81 4.53 -0.78
C ARG A 185 -5.44 4.47 0.59
N ILE A 186 -4.64 4.11 1.58
CA ILE A 186 -5.06 3.85 2.95
C ILE A 186 -4.24 4.75 3.87
N LYS A 187 -4.90 5.59 4.66
CA LYS A 187 -4.26 6.46 5.63
C LYS A 187 -4.34 5.85 7.02
N ASN A 188 -3.20 5.82 7.70
CA ASN A 188 -3.16 5.51 9.12
C ASN A 188 -3.64 6.73 9.91
N ASN A 189 -4.93 6.73 10.25
CA ASN A 189 -5.59 7.72 11.11
C ASN A 189 -5.46 7.40 12.62
N THR A 190 -4.51 6.55 13.02
CA THR A 190 -4.23 6.19 14.40
C THR A 190 -2.89 6.77 14.87
N ASP A 191 -2.68 6.82 16.19
CA ASP A 191 -1.43 7.29 16.80
C ASP A 191 -0.29 6.24 16.81
N PHE A 192 -0.51 5.04 16.25
CA PHE A 192 0.43 3.91 16.31
C PHE A 192 0.75 3.39 14.90
N PRO A 193 1.97 2.89 14.63
CA PRO A 193 2.31 2.32 13.33
C PRO A 193 1.46 1.09 12.99
N ILE A 194 1.12 0.92 11.71
CA ILE A 194 0.37 -0.22 11.19
C ILE A 194 1.29 -1.06 10.31
N THR A 195 1.48 -2.35 10.61
CA THR A 195 2.28 -3.24 9.75
C THR A 195 1.38 -4.12 8.89
N ILE A 196 1.63 -4.12 7.58
CA ILE A 196 0.96 -5.01 6.62
C ILE A 196 1.69 -6.35 6.61
N TYR A 197 0.99 -7.43 6.94
CA TYR A 197 1.44 -8.80 6.68
C TYR A 197 0.59 -9.40 5.56
N ALA A 198 1.22 -9.69 4.43
CA ALA A 198 0.56 -10.20 3.23
C ALA A 198 1.24 -11.48 2.76
N LYS A 199 0.43 -12.47 2.35
CA LYS A 199 0.93 -13.73 1.81
C LYS A 199 -0.02 -14.25 0.74
N ALA A 200 0.53 -14.65 -0.40
CA ALA A 200 -0.17 -15.47 -1.38
C ALA A 200 0.34 -16.92 -1.32
N VAL A 201 -0.57 -17.89 -1.43
CA VAL A 201 -0.26 -19.31 -1.62
C VAL A 201 -1.23 -19.86 -2.67
N GLY A 202 -0.72 -20.15 -3.86
CA GLY A 202 -1.57 -20.41 -5.01
C GLY A 202 -2.51 -19.21 -5.23
N GLN A 203 -3.81 -19.45 -5.12
CA GLN A 203 -4.86 -18.50 -5.46
C GLN A 203 -5.57 -17.93 -4.22
N THR A 204 -5.01 -18.18 -3.03
CA THR A 204 -5.41 -17.60 -1.75
C THR A 204 -4.44 -16.47 -1.39
N VAL A 205 -4.98 -15.29 -1.11
CA VAL A 205 -4.25 -14.13 -0.58
C VAL A 205 -4.79 -13.79 0.80
N SER A 206 -3.94 -13.96 1.82
CA SER A 206 -4.27 -13.61 3.21
C SER A 206 -3.55 -12.30 3.56
N VAL A 207 -4.29 -11.30 4.05
CA VAL A 207 -3.75 -10.04 4.57
C VAL A 207 -4.16 -9.86 6.02
N ASN A 208 -3.20 -9.50 6.87
CA ASN A 208 -3.38 -9.13 8.26
C ASN A 208 -2.73 -7.76 8.50
N LEU A 209 -3.46 -6.85 9.12
CA LEU A 209 -2.96 -5.57 9.58
C LEU A 209 -2.70 -5.66 11.08
N LEU A 210 -1.44 -5.48 11.47
CA LEU A 210 -1.01 -5.46 12.86
C LEU A 210 -0.94 -4.03 13.36
N GLY A 211 -1.44 -3.79 14.57
CA GLY A 211 -1.38 -2.50 15.24
C GLY A 211 -1.92 -2.59 16.66
N LYS A 212 -2.22 -1.43 17.27
CA LYS A 212 -2.81 -1.36 18.60
C LYS A 212 -4.32 -1.66 18.55
N PRO A 213 -4.83 -2.68 19.27
CA PRO A 213 -6.26 -2.92 19.38
C PRO A 213 -7.01 -1.77 20.05
N ARG A 214 -8.31 -1.67 19.76
CA ARG A 214 -9.22 -0.76 20.46
C ARG A 214 -9.47 -1.22 21.89
N ASP A 215 -9.59 -0.27 22.81
CA ASP A 215 -9.90 -0.48 24.23
C ASP A 215 -11.39 -0.31 24.58
N ASP A 216 -12.19 0.20 23.64
CA ASP A 216 -13.64 0.44 23.79
C ASP A 216 -14.52 -0.82 23.67
N GLY A 217 -13.92 -1.97 23.33
CA GLY A 217 -14.60 -3.25 23.11
C GLY A 217 -15.40 -3.32 21.80
N ILE A 218 -15.16 -2.40 20.85
CA ILE A 218 -15.81 -2.39 19.54
C ILE A 218 -15.04 -3.28 18.57
N THR A 219 -15.75 -4.18 17.90
CA THR A 219 -15.24 -4.92 16.73
C THR A 219 -15.86 -4.36 15.45
N ILE A 220 -15.12 -4.43 14.35
CA ILE A 220 -15.47 -3.78 13.09
C ILE A 220 -15.46 -4.80 11.96
N ASP A 221 -16.43 -4.67 11.07
CA ASP A 221 -16.60 -5.54 9.93
C ASP A 221 -16.86 -4.75 8.64
N ALA A 222 -16.62 -5.41 7.51
CA ALA A 222 -17.09 -4.95 6.21
C ALA A 222 -18.37 -5.73 5.87
N THR A 223 -19.37 -5.08 5.25
CA THR A 223 -20.59 -5.76 4.79
C THR A 223 -21.02 -5.17 3.45
N SER A 224 -21.80 -5.90 2.67
CA SER A 224 -22.38 -5.39 1.42
C SER A 224 -23.71 -6.05 1.06
N ARG A 225 -24.51 -5.34 0.27
CA ARG A 225 -25.83 -5.78 -0.21
C ARG A 225 -26.12 -5.21 -1.58
N VAL A 226 -26.89 -5.93 -2.39
CA VAL A 226 -27.46 -5.38 -3.63
C VAL A 226 -28.72 -4.58 -3.28
N VAL A 227 -28.77 -3.32 -3.71
CA VAL A 227 -29.91 -2.41 -3.45
C VAL A 227 -30.80 -2.16 -4.65
N ASP A 228 -30.28 -2.35 -5.87
CA ASP A 228 -31.07 -2.27 -7.11
C ASP A 228 -30.51 -3.22 -8.19
N ARG A 229 -31.36 -3.58 -9.15
CA ARG A 229 -31.02 -4.43 -10.30
C ARG A 229 -31.77 -3.95 -11.54
N TYR A 230 -31.05 -3.66 -12.62
CA TYR A 230 -31.65 -3.23 -13.89
C TYR A 230 -30.99 -3.90 -15.10
N GLU A 231 -31.64 -3.76 -16.26
CA GLU A 231 -31.12 -4.24 -17.55
C GLU A 231 -30.94 -3.05 -18.51
N GLN A 232 -29.88 -3.08 -19.33
CA GLN A 232 -29.75 -2.16 -20.48
C GLN A 232 -29.57 -2.97 -21.77
N ALA A 233 -30.12 -2.45 -22.87
CA ALA A 233 -29.94 -3.05 -24.18
C ALA A 233 -28.48 -2.89 -24.66
N THR A 234 -27.88 -3.97 -25.14
CA THR A 234 -26.53 -3.92 -25.75
C THR A 234 -26.63 -3.52 -27.22
N LYS A 235 -25.51 -3.08 -27.80
CA LYS A 235 -25.45 -2.63 -29.21
C LYS A 235 -25.87 -3.73 -30.20
N ASP A 236 -25.64 -4.98 -29.84
CA ASP A 236 -25.91 -6.16 -30.66
C ASP A 236 -27.35 -6.70 -30.48
N GLY A 237 -28.22 -5.93 -29.81
CA GLY A 237 -29.63 -6.28 -29.57
C GLY A 237 -29.86 -7.23 -28.38
N GLY A 238 -28.81 -7.56 -27.62
CA GLY A 238 -28.90 -8.28 -26.36
C GLY A 238 -29.28 -7.40 -25.17
N LYS A 239 -29.14 -7.94 -23.97
CA LYS A 239 -29.30 -7.20 -22.71
C LYS A 239 -28.15 -7.52 -21.75
N GLN A 240 -27.63 -6.49 -21.09
CA GLN A 240 -26.70 -6.62 -19.96
C GLN A 240 -27.47 -6.40 -18.65
N GLN A 241 -27.26 -7.27 -17.66
CA GLN A 241 -27.73 -7.05 -16.29
C GLN A 241 -26.72 -6.22 -15.50
N TYR A 242 -27.24 -5.32 -14.66
CA TYR A 242 -26.44 -4.49 -13.76
C TYR A 242 -26.99 -4.56 -12.35
N TYR A 243 -26.10 -4.75 -11.38
CA TYR A 243 -26.43 -4.69 -9.95
C TYR A 243 -25.81 -3.43 -9.35
N VAL A 244 -26.61 -2.72 -8.55
CA VAL A 244 -26.14 -1.62 -7.69
C VAL A 244 -25.94 -2.19 -6.29
N SER A 245 -24.73 -2.08 -5.74
CA SER A 245 -24.43 -2.55 -4.38
C SER A 245 -23.99 -1.42 -3.47
N GLU A 246 -24.46 -1.44 -2.23
CA GLU A 246 -23.91 -0.61 -1.15
C GLU A 246 -22.98 -1.46 -0.29
N SER A 247 -21.83 -0.89 0.08
CA SER A 247 -20.91 -1.48 1.06
C SER A 247 -20.79 -0.60 2.31
N PHE A 248 -20.55 -1.23 3.47
CA PHE A 248 -20.53 -0.56 4.76
C PHE A 248 -19.39 -1.03 5.66
N ARG A 249 -18.83 -0.09 6.43
CA ARG A 249 -18.13 -0.40 7.68
C ARG A 249 -19.18 -0.55 8.77
N VAL A 250 -19.12 -1.62 9.54
CA VAL A 250 -20.13 -1.94 10.55
C VAL A 250 -19.47 -2.17 11.89
N TYR A 251 -19.95 -1.47 12.92
CA TYR A 251 -19.41 -1.53 14.26
C TYR A 251 -20.30 -2.39 15.15
N TYR A 252 -19.68 -3.21 15.99
CA TYR A 252 -20.34 -4.12 16.91
C TYR A 252 -19.78 -3.93 18.32
N LYS A 253 -20.63 -3.98 19.33
CA LYS A 253 -20.23 -4.07 20.73
C LYS A 253 -20.94 -5.26 21.37
N ASP A 254 -20.19 -6.13 22.02
CA ASP A 254 -20.69 -7.38 22.61
C ASP A 254 -21.49 -8.25 21.60
N GLY A 255 -21.07 -8.22 20.32
CA GLY A 255 -21.74 -8.91 19.21
C GLY A 255 -22.99 -8.22 18.65
N VAL A 256 -23.45 -7.12 19.24
CA VAL A 256 -24.61 -6.34 18.79
C VAL A 256 -24.15 -5.18 17.90
N ARG A 257 -24.73 -5.04 16.70
CA ARG A 257 -24.43 -3.92 15.79
C ARG A 257 -24.85 -2.59 16.43
N THR A 258 -23.90 -1.68 16.62
CA THR A 258 -24.12 -0.34 17.19
C THR A 258 -24.37 0.70 16.11
N SER A 259 -23.56 0.72 15.06
CA SER A 259 -23.63 1.69 13.96
C SER A 259 -23.12 1.08 12.65
N ARG A 260 -23.25 1.83 11.55
CA ARG A 260 -22.59 1.55 10.27
C ARG A 260 -22.38 2.83 9.48
N ASP A 261 -21.28 2.89 8.73
CA ASP A 261 -20.96 3.96 7.80
C ASP A 261 -21.00 3.41 6.37
N LEU A 262 -21.55 4.18 5.42
CA LEU A 262 -21.52 3.84 4.00
C LEU A 262 -20.10 4.05 3.46
N LEU A 263 -19.52 3.02 2.85
CA LEU A 263 -18.20 3.10 2.21
C LEU A 263 -18.33 3.44 0.72
N SER A 264 -19.18 2.71 -0.01
CA SER A 264 -19.41 2.92 -1.44
C SER A 264 -20.84 2.59 -1.86
N SER A 265 -21.24 3.15 -3.01
CA SER A 265 -22.36 2.66 -3.82
C SER A 265 -21.84 2.45 -5.23
N ASP A 266 -21.79 1.20 -5.65
CA ASP A 266 -21.05 0.73 -6.82
C ASP A 266 -21.99 0.05 -7.83
N ILE A 267 -21.62 0.08 -9.12
CA ILE A 267 -22.41 -0.51 -10.20
C ILE A 267 -21.55 -1.55 -10.94
N TYR A 268 -22.05 -2.78 -11.00
CA TYR A 268 -21.38 -3.89 -11.68
C TYR A 268 -22.24 -4.41 -12.83
N ALA A 269 -21.62 -4.63 -13.99
CA ALA A 269 -22.20 -5.49 -15.02
C ALA A 269 -22.09 -6.95 -14.54
N VAL A 270 -23.19 -7.68 -14.60
CA VAL A 270 -23.29 -9.07 -14.13
C VAL A 270 -23.79 -9.93 -15.28
N ASP A 271 -23.07 -11.00 -15.58
CA ASP A 271 -23.50 -11.99 -16.58
C ASP A 271 -24.31 -13.09 -15.91
N LYS A 272 -25.10 -13.81 -16.73
CA LYS A 272 -26.08 -14.80 -16.25
C LYS A 272 -25.47 -15.89 -15.34
N ASP A 273 -24.21 -16.25 -15.62
CA ASP A 273 -23.49 -17.32 -14.93
C ASP A 273 -22.45 -16.77 -13.93
N THR A 274 -22.41 -15.45 -13.69
CA THR A 274 -21.55 -14.83 -12.68
C THR A 274 -22.05 -15.15 -11.26
N THR A 275 -21.26 -15.86 -10.48
CA THR A 275 -21.51 -16.01 -9.04
C THR A 275 -21.29 -14.68 -8.33
N VAL A 276 -22.34 -14.12 -7.73
CA VAL A 276 -22.26 -12.89 -6.94
C VAL A 276 -22.32 -13.22 -5.45
N THR A 277 -21.18 -13.11 -4.78
CA THR A 277 -21.09 -13.23 -3.32
C THR A 277 -21.59 -11.95 -2.66
N LEU A 278 -22.46 -12.09 -1.65
CA LEU A 278 -22.94 -10.98 -0.82
C LEU A 278 -22.41 -11.11 0.60
N ALA A 279 -22.14 -9.98 1.25
CA ALA A 279 -21.82 -9.92 2.67
C ALA A 279 -22.94 -9.22 3.45
N GLU A 280 -24.16 -9.78 3.43
CA GLU A 280 -25.29 -9.24 4.21
C GLU A 280 -25.12 -9.45 5.74
N GLY A 281 -23.96 -9.95 6.16
CA GLY A 281 -23.45 -10.00 7.52
C GLY A 281 -21.91 -9.97 7.49
N SER A 282 -21.31 -10.36 8.60
CA SER A 282 -19.85 -10.40 8.82
C SER A 282 -19.04 -11.01 7.66
N VAL A 283 -17.95 -10.36 7.22
CA VAL A 283 -16.93 -10.97 6.34
C VAL A 283 -15.83 -11.68 7.13
N ASN A 284 -16.09 -12.02 8.39
CA ASN A 284 -15.14 -12.71 9.25
C ASN A 284 -15.31 -14.24 9.07
N PRO A 285 -14.23 -15.02 8.84
CA PRO A 285 -14.32 -16.45 8.51
C PRO A 285 -14.74 -17.38 9.67
N ASN A 286 -15.12 -16.82 10.83
CA ASN A 286 -15.55 -17.57 12.01
C ASN A 286 -17.09 -17.58 12.16
N LYS A 287 -17.78 -17.99 11.10
CA LYS A 287 -19.21 -18.37 11.10
C LYS A 287 -19.41 -19.70 10.39
#